data_AF-A0AA39JMV3-F1
#
_entry.id   AF-A0AA39JMV3-F1
#
_cell.length_a   1.000
_cell.length_b   1.000
_cell.length_c   1.000
_cell.angle_alpha   90.00
_cell.angle_beta   90.00
_cell.angle_gamma   90.00
#
_symmetry.space_group_name_H-M   'P 1'
#
loop_
_entity.id
_entity.type
_entity.pdbx_description
1 polymer ?
#
loop_
_entity_poly.entity_id
_entity_poly.type
_entity_poly.pdbx_seq_one_letter_code
_entity_poly.pdbx_strand_id
1 'polypeptide(L)'
;VSALLAEATSHQTYLNATIESANFMQSHLLNPSNIVVDSISSKLNDSCSVDPMLVSYNSGIFIEGLVALVDITHNTSTESLY
;
A
#
# COMPACT_ATOMS: atom_id res chain seq x y z
N VAL A 1 -4.82 4.40 6.74
CA VAL A 1 -5.91 4.38 7.76
C VAL A 1 -6.21 2.97 8.25
N SER A 2 -6.50 2.00 7.38
CA SER A 2 -6.83 0.62 7.82
C SER A 2 -5.74 -0.02 8.70
N ALA A 3 -4.46 0.23 8.43
CA ALA A 3 -3.36 -0.31 9.22
C ALA A 3 -3.43 0.16 10.68
N LEU A 4 -3.52 1.48 10.91
CA LEU A 4 -3.65 2.07 12.23
C LEU A 4 -4.94 1.63 12.96
N LEU A 5 -6.05 1.44 12.23
CA LEU A 5 -7.27 0.89 12.82
C LEU A 5 -7.09 -0.57 13.22
N ALA A 6 -6.41 -1.38 12.42
CA ALA A 6 -6.10 -2.77 12.74
C ALA A 6 -5.19 -2.87 13.97
N GLU A 7 -4.18 -2.00 14.07
CA GLU A 7 -3.30 -1.89 15.23
C GLU A 7 -4.08 -1.53 16.49
N ALA A 8 -4.88 -0.46 16.45
CA ALA A 8 -5.58 0.04 17.63
C ALA A 8 -6.72 -0.86 18.10
N THR A 9 -7.34 -1.63 17.21
CA THR A 9 -8.58 -2.37 17.51
C THR A 9 -8.44 -3.88 17.45
N SER A 10 -7.33 -4.39 16.89
CA SER A 10 -7.13 -5.81 16.59
C SER A 10 -8.29 -6.45 15.79
N HIS A 11 -9.05 -5.65 15.03
CA HIS A 11 -10.17 -6.15 14.23
C HIS A 11 -9.71 -6.69 12.88
N GLN A 12 -10.09 -7.94 12.60
CA GLN A 12 -9.71 -8.66 11.38
C GLN A 12 -10.12 -7.94 10.09
N THR A 13 -11.24 -7.23 10.08
CA THR A 13 -11.71 -6.48 8.90
C THR A 13 -10.68 -5.43 8.47
N TYR A 14 -10.09 -4.69 9.42
CA TYR A 14 -9.09 -3.67 9.11
C TYR A 14 -7.75 -4.30 8.71
N LEU A 15 -7.39 -5.43 9.33
CA LEU A 15 -6.20 -6.19 8.93
C LEU A 15 -6.32 -6.67 7.48
N ASN A 16 -7.44 -7.30 7.12
CA ASN A 16 -7.70 -7.74 5.74
C ASN A 16 -7.67 -6.56 4.77
N ALA A 17 -8.34 -5.46 5.10
CA ALA A 17 -8.35 -4.27 4.24
C ALA A 17 -6.94 -3.69 4.01
N THR A 18 -6.08 -3.75 5.04
CA THR A 18 -4.68 -3.30 4.93
C THR A 18 -3.87 -4.21 4.03
N ILE A 19 -4.00 -5.52 4.19
CA ILE A 19 -3.30 -6.52 3.36
C ILE A 19 -3.71 -6.35 1.88
N GLU A 20 -5.00 -6.28 1.59
CA GLU A 20 -5.49 -6.10 0.23
C GLU A 20 -5.02 -4.77 -0.39
N SER A 21 -5.02 -3.68 0.40
CA SER A 21 -4.53 -2.38 -0.06
C SER A 21 -3.02 -2.42 -0.36
N ALA A 22 -2.22 -3.04 0.52
CA ALA A 22 -0.78 -3.16 0.31
C ALA A 22 -0.46 -4.00 -0.93
N ASN A 23 -1.17 -5.12 -1.14
CA ASN A 23 -1.01 -5.97 -2.31
C ASN A 23 -1.36 -5.23 -3.61
N PHE A 24 -2.45 -4.45 -3.61
CA PHE A 24 -2.85 -3.65 -4.76
C PHE A 24 -1.78 -2.61 -5.12
N MET A 25 -1.28 -1.86 -4.12
CA MET A 25 -0.26 -0.84 -4.34
C MET A 25 1.05 -1.43 -4.86
N GLN A 26 1.50 -2.56 -4.30
CA GLN A 26 2.69 -3.25 -4.79
C GLN A 26 2.56 -3.74 -6.23
N SER A 27 1.38 -4.25 -6.59
CA SER A 27 1.14 -4.83 -7.91
C SER A 27 0.98 -3.79 -9.02
N HIS A 28 0.57 -2.56 -8.67
CA HIS A 28 0.10 -1.59 -9.66
C HIS A 28 0.67 -0.18 -9.54
N LEU A 29 1.16 0.23 -8.37
CA LEU A 29 1.56 1.62 -8.10
C LEU A 29 3.04 1.78 -7.75
N LEU A 30 3.81 0.69 -7.68
CA LEU A 30 5.27 0.79 -7.58
C LEU A 30 5.88 0.88 -8.98
N ASN A 31 6.70 1.91 -9.19
CA ASN A 31 7.57 1.96 -10.36
C ASN A 31 8.77 1.01 -10.21
N PRO A 32 9.62 0.81 -11.25
CA PRO A 32 10.78 -0.07 -11.18
C PRO A 32 11.85 0.29 -10.13
N SER A 33 11.73 1.45 -9.49
CA SER A 33 12.59 1.91 -8.39
C SER A 33 11.90 1.85 -7.02
N ASN A 34 10.78 1.12 -6.91
CA ASN A 34 9.97 0.97 -5.69
C ASN A 34 9.42 2.30 -5.15
N ILE A 35 9.20 3.29 -6.02
CA ILE A 35 8.56 4.56 -5.64
C ILE A 35 7.07 4.47 -5.98
N VAL A 36 6.23 4.89 -5.04
CA VAL A 36 4.78 4.97 -5.24
C VAL A 36 4.47 6.12 -6.19
N VAL A 37 3.87 5.78 -7.33
CA VAL A 37 3.34 6.71 -8.33
C VAL A 37 1.98 7.26 -7.91
N ASP A 38 1.48 8.28 -8.61
CA ASP A 38 0.33 9.05 -8.11
C ASP A 38 -1.01 8.31 -8.16
N SER A 39 -1.36 7.76 -9.32
CA SER A 39 -2.69 7.16 -9.50
C SER A 39 -2.75 6.16 -10.64
N ILE A 40 -3.85 5.39 -10.67
CA ILE A 40 -4.21 4.49 -11.75
C ILE A 40 -5.61 4.85 -12.26
N SER A 41 -5.77 4.94 -13.58
CA SER A 41 -7.04 5.33 -14.18
C SER A 41 -8.03 4.17 -14.21
N SER A 42 -9.26 4.42 -13.79
CA SER A 42 -10.38 3.49 -13.94
C SER A 42 -11.26 3.80 -15.17
N LYS A 43 -10.85 4.75 -16.02
CA LYS A 43 -11.61 5.09 -17.21
C LYS A 43 -11.53 3.94 -18.22
N LEU A 44 -12.66 3.66 -18.87
CA LEU A 44 -12.81 2.54 -19.81
C LEU A 44 -11.72 2.49 -20.89
N ASN A 45 -11.30 3.66 -21.39
CA ASN A 45 -10.34 3.76 -22.49
C ASN A 45 -8.88 3.88 -22.04
N ASP A 46 -8.64 3.98 -20.73
CA ASP A 46 -7.29 4.22 -20.20
C ASP A 46 -6.58 2.90 -19.83
N SER A 47 -7.28 1.76 -19.88
CA SER A 47 -6.72 0.42 -19.64
C SER A 47 -5.85 0.34 -18.39
N CYS A 48 -6.29 0.96 -17.29
CA CYS A 48 -5.53 1.01 -16.04
C CYS A 48 -4.16 1.71 -16.19
N SER A 49 -4.08 2.77 -17.00
CA SER A 49 -2.88 3.58 -17.13
C SER A 49 -2.51 4.22 -15.80
N VAL A 50 -1.20 4.27 -15.54
CA VAL A 50 -0.63 4.77 -14.31
C VAL A 50 -0.06 6.17 -14.56
N ASP A 51 -0.36 7.12 -13.68
CA ASP A 51 0.25 8.46 -13.71
C ASP A 51 1.65 8.39 -13.10
N PRO A 52 2.74 8.65 -13.86
CA PRO A 52 4.10 8.51 -13.38
C PRO A 52 4.54 9.63 -12.43
N MET A 53 3.68 10.59 -12.10
CA MET A 53 3.99 11.66 -11.15
C MET A 53 4.45 11.09 -9.82
N LEU A 54 5.59 11.61 -9.33
CA LEU A 54 6.18 11.18 -8.07
C LEU A 54 5.97 12.28 -7.03
N VAL A 55 5.22 11.95 -5.97
CA VAL A 55 5.03 12.86 -4.84
C VAL A 55 5.45 12.13 -3.57
N SER A 56 6.31 12.78 -2.77
CA SER A 56 6.95 12.14 -1.62
C SER A 56 5.95 11.59 -0.59
N TYR A 57 4.81 12.24 -0.42
CA TYR A 57 3.79 11.79 0.54
C TYR A 57 3.15 10.45 0.12
N ASN A 58 3.10 10.11 -1.17
CA ASN A 58 2.55 8.83 -1.64
C ASN A 58 3.37 7.66 -1.08
N SER A 59 4.69 7.72 -1.24
CA SER A 59 5.61 6.73 -0.65
C SER A 59 5.62 6.80 0.87
N GLY A 60 5.58 8.00 1.45
CA GLY A 60 5.60 8.18 2.91
C GLY A 60 4.42 7.49 3.60
N ILE A 61 3.20 7.71 3.11
CA ILE A 61 1.98 7.08 3.66
C ILE A 61 1.97 5.58 3.42
N PHE A 62 2.48 5.12 2.27
CA PHE A 62 2.60 3.69 1.99
C PHE A 62 3.54 2.99 2.98
N ILE A 63 4.72 3.57 3.22
CA ILE A 63 5.70 3.05 4.19
C ILE A 63 5.11 3.02 5.60
N GLU A 64 4.42 4.09 6.03
CA GLU A 64 3.74 4.13 7.34
C GLU A 64 2.74 2.97 7.49
N GLY A 65 1.94 2.72 6.44
CA GLY A 65 1.00 1.60 6.43
C GLY A 65 1.67 0.23 6.49
N LEU A 66 2.81 0.05 5.81
CA LEU A 66 3.57 -1.20 5.84
C LEU A 66 4.20 -1.47 7.19
N VAL A 67 4.77 -0.45 7.84
CA VAL A 67 5.37 -0.57 9.19
C VAL A 67 4.31 -1.04 10.18
N ALA A 68 3.14 -0.38 10.20
CA ALA A 68 2.05 -0.81 11.08
C ALA A 68 1.57 -2.24 10.75
N LEU A 69 1.52 -2.64 9.48
CA LEU A 69 1.14 -4.00 9.10
C LEU A 69 2.15 -5.05 9.59
N VAL A 70 3.45 -4.77 9.50
CA VAL A 70 4.53 -5.64 10.04
C VAL A 70 4.37 -5.78 11.55
N ASP A 71 4.16 -4.67 12.25
CA ASP A 71 4.01 -4.65 13.71
C ASP A 71 2.80 -5.48 14.18
N ILE A 72 1.68 -5.42 13.46
CA ILE A 72 0.46 -6.20 13.79
C ILE A 72 0.63 -7.69 13.50
N THR A 73 1.22 -8.04 12.35
CA THR A 73 1.25 -9.43 11.87
C THR A 73 2.40 -10.23 12.48
N HIS A 74 3.40 -9.56 13.06
CA HIS A 74 4.67 -10.15 13.48
C HIS A 74 5.32 -11.00 12.36
N ASN A 75 4.97 -10.73 11.11
CA ASN A 75 5.44 -11.48 9.96
C ASN A 75 6.66 -10.78 9.39
N THR A 76 7.83 -11.40 9.52
CA THR A 76 9.06 -10.89 8.90
C THR A 76 9.10 -11.12 7.39
N SER A 77 8.16 -11.90 6.80
CA SER A 77 8.06 -12.01 5.33
C SER A 77 7.61 -10.71 4.67
N THR A 78 7.09 -9.74 5.42
CA THR A 78 6.87 -8.36 4.94
C THR A 78 8.15 -7.52 4.88
N GLU A 79 9.31 -8.04 5.31
CA GLU A 79 10.63 -7.41 5.09
C GLU A 79 11.03 -7.38 3.60
N SER A 80 10.41 -8.20 2.74
CA SER A 80 10.64 -8.12 1.29
C SER A 80 9.92 -6.95 0.60
N LEU A 81 9.30 -6.05 1.37
CA LEU A 81 8.56 -4.89 0.87
C LEU A 81 9.36 -3.58 0.92
N TYR A 82 10.65 -3.66 1.27
CA TYR A 82 11.60 -2.55 1.27
C TYR A 82 12.62 -2.72 0.14
#